data_AF-A0A9P8MU63-F1
#
_entry.id   AF-A0A9P8MU63-F1
#
_cell.length_a   1.000
_cell.length_b   1.000
_cell.length_c   1.000
_cell.angle_alpha   90.00
_cell.angle_beta   90.00
_cell.angle_gamma   90.00
#
_symmetry.space_group_name_H-M   'P 1'
#
loop_
_entity.id
_entity.type
_entity.pdbx_description
1 polymer ?
#
loop_
_entity_poly.entity_id
_entity_poly.type
_entity_poly.pdbx_seq_one_letter_code
_entity_poly.pdbx_strand_id
1 'polypeptide(L)'
;MFNQLRIVNKAVKINVPQVWRFEDDGSSDEWSGQRHLCEPFIQDYQKFNSNSGWSDDSDAWAEVMQALSHFSYHLSGGNYVLCDLQGGIYQHEVVLSDPVILSRNREYGVTDLGSDWYQLLLQSA
;
A
#
# COMPACT_ATOMS: atom_id res chain seq x y z
N MET A 1 -1.17 -15.15 4.43
CA MET A 1 -1.07 -15.24 5.90
C MET A 1 -2.04 -14.32 6.63
N PHE A 2 -2.01 -12.99 6.49
CA PHE A 2 -2.94 -12.10 7.21
C PHE A 2 -4.43 -12.45 7.04
N ASN A 3 -4.93 -12.54 5.80
CA ASN A 3 -6.32 -12.95 5.51
C ASN A 3 -6.67 -14.37 6.03
N GLN A 4 -5.68 -15.27 6.14
CA GLN A 4 -5.91 -16.64 6.60
C GLN A 4 -6.15 -16.69 8.11
N LEU A 5 -5.65 -15.71 8.87
CA LEU A 5 -5.86 -15.60 10.31
C LEU A 5 -7.28 -15.17 10.67
N ARG A 6 -8.06 -14.63 9.71
CA ARG A 6 -9.44 -14.18 9.90
C ARG A 6 -9.63 -13.24 11.10
N ILE A 7 -8.63 -12.38 11.35
CA ILE A 7 -8.66 -11.36 12.40
C ILE A 7 -9.74 -10.31 12.08
N VAL A 8 -10.00 -10.08 10.79
CA VAL A 8 -11.03 -9.17 10.29
C VAL A 8 -12.02 -9.89 9.39
N ASN A 9 -13.20 -9.30 9.21
CA ASN A 9 -14.32 -9.89 8.47
C ASN A 9 -14.32 -9.63 6.96
N LYS A 10 -13.34 -8.87 6.44
CA LYS A 10 -13.14 -8.66 4.99
C LYS A 10 -11.73 -9.07 4.59
N ALA A 11 -11.57 -9.57 3.38
CA ALA A 11 -10.25 -9.83 2.84
C ALA A 11 -9.56 -8.50 2.46
N VAL A 12 -8.29 -8.36 2.80
CA VAL A 12 -7.43 -7.28 2.29
C VAL A 12 -6.73 -7.77 1.03
N LYS A 13 -6.88 -7.05 -0.07
CA LYS A 13 -6.28 -7.37 -1.37
C LYS A 13 -5.45 -6.19 -1.88
N ILE A 14 -4.52 -6.50 -2.77
CA ILE A 14 -3.69 -5.52 -3.45
C ILE A 14 -4.15 -5.46 -4.91
N ASN A 15 -4.35 -4.25 -5.41
CA ASN A 15 -4.67 -4.01 -6.79
C ASN A 15 -3.49 -4.46 -7.68
N VAL A 16 -3.80 -4.98 -8.88
CA VAL A 16 -2.76 -5.50 -9.77
C VAL A 16 -2.64 -4.55 -10.97
N PRO A 17 -1.60 -3.70 -11.00
CA PRO A 17 -1.39 -2.80 -12.13
C PRO A 17 -0.90 -3.56 -13.37
N GLN A 18 -1.14 -2.96 -14.52
CA GLN A 18 -0.62 -3.37 -15.82
C GLN A 18 0.25 -2.27 -16.39
N VAL A 19 1.27 -2.65 -17.17
CA VAL A 19 2.07 -1.69 -17.94
C VAL A 19 1.41 -1.50 -19.30
N TRP A 20 0.89 -0.32 -19.56
CA TRP A 20 0.32 0.06 -20.84
C TRP A 20 1.32 0.90 -21.63
N ARG A 21 1.28 0.80 -22.96
CA ARG A 21 2.02 1.65 -23.88
C ARG A 21 1.01 2.34 -24.79
N PHE A 22 1.01 3.68 -24.77
CA PHE A 22 0.15 4.43 -25.66
C PHE A 22 0.77 4.46 -27.05
N GLU A 23 0.00 4.04 -28.04
CA GLU A 23 0.41 4.09 -29.44
C GLU A 23 0.29 5.52 -29.96
N ASP A 24 1.16 5.86 -30.90
CA ASP A 24 1.10 7.12 -31.61
C ASP A 24 -0.07 7.09 -32.60
N ASP A 25 -1.23 7.60 -32.19
CA ASP A 25 -2.40 7.74 -33.06
C ASP A 25 -2.50 9.13 -33.71
N GLY A 26 -1.44 9.95 -33.59
CA GLY A 26 -1.39 11.31 -34.13
C GLY A 26 -2.24 12.33 -33.38
N SER A 27 -2.79 11.99 -32.20
CA SER A 27 -3.67 12.88 -31.43
C SER A 27 -3.00 13.60 -30.25
N SER A 28 -1.85 13.12 -29.75
CA SER A 28 -1.03 13.85 -28.77
C SER A 28 0.38 13.29 -28.62
N ASP A 29 1.41 14.12 -28.85
CA ASP A 29 2.83 13.75 -28.71
C ASP A 29 3.25 13.50 -27.25
N GLU A 30 2.47 13.99 -26.28
CA GLU A 30 2.89 13.99 -24.87
C GLU A 30 2.89 12.59 -24.25
N TRP A 31 2.00 11.68 -24.66
CA TRP A 31 1.86 10.33 -24.06
C TRP A 31 2.31 9.21 -25.00
N SER A 32 2.41 9.53 -26.30
CA SER A 32 2.82 8.60 -27.35
C SER A 32 4.17 7.94 -27.04
N GLY A 33 4.21 6.62 -27.13
CA GLY A 33 5.41 5.81 -26.93
C GLY A 33 5.84 5.63 -25.48
N GLN A 34 5.23 6.34 -24.51
CA GLN A 34 5.52 6.21 -23.09
C GLN A 34 4.86 4.97 -22.48
N ARG A 35 5.44 4.49 -21.37
CA ARG A 35 4.91 3.36 -20.58
C ARG A 35 4.29 3.90 -19.29
N HIS A 36 3.07 3.49 -19.02
CA HIS A 36 2.32 3.91 -17.84
C HIS A 36 1.85 2.69 -17.06
N LEU A 37 1.80 2.83 -15.73
CA LEU A 37 1.09 1.88 -14.88
C LEU A 37 -0.38 2.27 -14.87
N CYS A 38 -1.23 1.32 -15.26
CA CYS A 38 -2.67 1.45 -15.24
C CYS A 38 -3.25 0.36 -14.35
N GLU A 39 -4.16 0.72 -13.46
CA GLU A 39 -4.77 -0.21 -12.52
C GLU A 39 -6.29 -0.04 -12.46
N PRO A 40 -7.03 -1.05 -11.99
CA PRO A 40 -8.46 -0.94 -11.72
C PRO A 40 -8.78 0.26 -10.82
N PHE A 41 -9.80 1.03 -11.20
CA PHE A 41 -10.24 2.20 -10.43
C PHE A 41 -10.73 1.81 -9.03
N ILE A 42 -10.34 2.61 -8.04
CA ILE A 42 -10.79 2.45 -6.65
C ILE A 42 -11.71 3.61 -6.28
N GLN A 43 -12.94 3.30 -5.88
CA GLN A 43 -13.91 4.27 -5.38
C GLN A 43 -13.66 4.57 -3.87
N ASP A 44 -13.98 5.80 -3.45
CA ASP A 44 -13.88 6.26 -2.06
C ASP A 44 -12.48 6.05 -1.46
N TYR A 45 -11.48 6.47 -2.23
CA TYR A 45 -10.07 6.31 -1.92
C TYR A 45 -9.70 7.06 -0.64
N GLN A 46 -9.00 6.38 0.26
CA GLN A 46 -8.49 6.92 1.51
C GLN A 46 -7.08 6.41 1.80
N LYS A 47 -6.33 7.17 2.59
CA LYS A 47 -4.98 6.83 3.02
C LYS A 47 -4.99 6.55 4.53
N PHE A 48 -4.44 5.42 4.93
CA PHE A 48 -4.48 4.95 6.32
C PHE A 48 -3.15 5.17 7.05
N ASN A 49 -2.02 5.12 6.34
CA ASN A 49 -0.73 5.57 6.87
C ASN A 49 0.18 6.04 5.74
N SER A 50 1.32 6.63 6.09
CA SER A 50 2.37 7.04 5.15
C SER A 50 3.68 6.31 5.41
N ASN A 51 4.56 6.23 4.42
CA ASN A 51 5.93 5.77 4.62
C ASN A 51 6.80 6.69 5.49
N SER A 52 6.28 7.86 5.89
CA SER A 52 6.96 8.86 6.75
C SER A 52 6.44 8.89 8.19
N GLY A 53 5.51 8.01 8.58
CA GLY A 53 5.02 7.91 9.96
C GLY A 53 3.73 8.66 10.27
N TRP A 54 3.02 9.19 9.27
CA TRP A 54 1.64 9.65 9.46
C TRP A 54 0.70 8.44 9.52
N SER A 55 -0.30 8.48 10.40
CA SER A 55 -1.35 7.47 10.51
C SER A 55 -2.71 8.14 10.63
N ASP A 56 -3.71 7.54 10.02
CA ASP A 56 -5.10 7.77 10.35
C ASP A 56 -5.47 6.91 11.59
N ASP A 57 -6.24 7.50 12.49
CA ASP A 57 -6.81 6.89 13.68
C ASP A 57 -8.32 7.16 13.80
N SER A 58 -8.94 7.63 12.71
CA SER A 58 -10.33 8.09 12.72
C SER A 58 -11.36 6.95 12.75
N ASP A 59 -10.99 5.74 12.32
CA ASP A 59 -11.89 4.59 12.30
C ASP A 59 -11.21 3.23 12.53
N ALA A 60 -12.05 2.19 12.68
CA ALA A 60 -11.59 0.83 12.94
C ALA A 60 -10.79 0.21 11.78
N TRP A 61 -11.02 0.63 10.54
CA TRP A 61 -10.22 0.15 9.41
C TRP A 61 -8.83 0.80 9.40
N ALA A 62 -8.70 2.04 9.85
CA ALA A 62 -7.42 2.68 10.07
C ALA A 62 -6.57 1.88 11.09
N GLU A 63 -7.15 1.45 12.21
CA GLU A 63 -6.49 0.57 13.18
C GLU A 63 -6.08 -0.78 12.56
N VAL A 64 -6.96 -1.40 11.76
CA VAL A 64 -6.65 -2.64 11.04
C VAL A 64 -5.46 -2.47 10.09
N MET A 65 -5.35 -1.33 9.42
CA MET A 65 -4.22 -1.05 8.54
C MET A 65 -2.92 -0.86 9.32
N GLN A 66 -2.94 -0.22 10.49
CA GLN A 66 -1.76 -0.20 11.37
C GLN A 66 -1.38 -1.62 11.82
N ALA A 67 -2.35 -2.45 12.19
CA ALA A 67 -2.12 -3.84 12.55
C ALA A 67 -1.52 -4.65 11.38
N LEU A 68 -1.92 -4.38 10.14
CA LEU A 68 -1.34 -5.00 8.94
C LEU A 68 0.12 -4.58 8.73
N SER A 69 0.44 -3.30 8.90
CA SER A 69 1.83 -2.80 8.88
C SER A 69 2.68 -3.50 9.96
N HIS A 70 2.20 -3.54 11.20
CA HIS A 70 2.89 -4.23 12.29
C HIS A 70 3.03 -5.74 12.06
N PHE A 71 1.99 -6.39 11.51
CA PHE A 71 2.03 -7.81 11.16
C PHE A 71 3.13 -8.12 10.15
N SER A 72 3.33 -7.27 9.13
CA SER A 72 4.39 -7.45 8.14
C SER A 72 5.81 -7.37 8.75
N TYR A 73 6.00 -6.45 9.71
CA TYR A 73 7.24 -6.33 10.48
C TYR A 73 7.52 -7.58 11.30
N HIS A 74 6.52 -8.02 12.07
CA HIS A 74 6.67 -9.18 12.93
C HIS A 74 6.94 -10.45 12.10
N LEU A 75 6.17 -10.66 11.03
CA LEU A 75 6.31 -11.83 10.16
C LEU A 75 7.67 -11.89 9.47
N SER A 76 8.24 -10.75 9.10
CA SER A 76 9.55 -10.69 8.44
C SER A 76 10.74 -10.81 9.41
N GLY A 77 10.50 -10.99 10.72
CA GLY A 77 11.56 -10.96 11.74
C GLY A 77 12.19 -9.57 11.88
N GLY A 78 11.43 -8.52 11.60
CA GLY A 78 11.86 -7.13 11.69
C GLY A 78 12.72 -6.66 10.51
N ASN A 79 12.56 -7.27 9.33
CA ASN A 79 13.31 -6.92 8.12
C ASN A 79 12.53 -6.00 7.18
N TYR A 80 11.20 -6.10 7.16
CA TYR A 80 10.33 -5.42 6.22
C TYR A 80 9.10 -4.83 6.90
N VAL A 81 8.71 -3.62 6.50
CA VAL A 81 7.43 -3.02 6.89
C VAL A 81 6.66 -2.64 5.63
N LEU A 82 5.44 -3.15 5.53
CA LEU A 82 4.45 -2.71 4.56
C LEU A 82 3.78 -1.43 5.09
N CYS A 83 3.85 -0.34 4.36
CA CYS A 83 3.27 0.95 4.72
C CYS A 83 2.77 1.69 3.48
N ASP A 84 2.42 2.96 3.63
CA ASP A 84 1.69 3.73 2.63
C ASP A 84 0.39 3.00 2.22
N LEU A 85 -0.29 2.44 3.22
CA LEU A 85 -1.52 1.69 3.00
C LEU A 85 -2.63 2.67 2.62
N GLN A 86 -3.13 2.53 1.40
CA GLN A 86 -4.11 3.42 0.80
C GLN A 86 -4.98 2.65 -0.20
N GLY A 87 -6.25 3.03 -0.32
CA GLY A 87 -7.20 2.32 -1.17
C GLY A 87 -8.65 2.52 -0.75
N GLY A 88 -9.51 1.53 -1.04
CA GLY A 88 -10.95 1.61 -0.83
C GLY A 88 -11.52 0.42 -0.06
N ILE A 89 -12.53 0.68 0.75
CA ILE A 89 -13.23 -0.33 1.56
C ILE A 89 -14.59 -0.63 0.92
N TYR A 90 -14.72 -1.82 0.34
CA TYR A 90 -15.94 -2.30 -0.29
C TYR A 90 -16.75 -3.19 0.65
N GLN A 91 -17.94 -3.60 0.21
CA GLN A 91 -18.84 -4.44 1.00
C GLN A 91 -18.16 -5.72 1.51
N HIS A 92 -17.36 -6.40 0.68
CA HIS A 92 -16.78 -7.72 0.97
C HIS A 92 -15.26 -7.74 1.09
N GLU A 93 -14.58 -6.64 0.77
CA GLU A 93 -13.12 -6.60 0.68
C GLU A 93 -12.59 -5.19 0.89
N VAL A 94 -11.32 -5.10 1.26
CA VAL A 94 -10.52 -3.89 1.13
C VAL A 94 -9.58 -4.08 -0.03
N VAL A 95 -9.52 -3.12 -0.94
CA VAL A 95 -8.55 -3.11 -2.06
C VAL A 95 -7.59 -1.96 -1.82
N LEU A 96 -6.32 -2.30 -1.64
CA LEU A 96 -5.23 -1.38 -1.47
C LEU A 96 -4.46 -1.20 -2.79
N SER A 97 -3.85 -0.04 -2.98
CA SER A 97 -2.99 0.27 -4.11
C SER A 97 -1.68 0.92 -3.63
N ASP A 98 -0.66 0.86 -4.48
CA ASP A 98 0.64 1.52 -4.33
C ASP A 98 1.28 1.40 -2.92
N PRO A 99 1.38 0.18 -2.35
CA PRO A 99 2.02 0.02 -1.06
C PRO A 99 3.53 0.28 -1.15
N VAL A 100 4.11 0.76 -0.06
CA VAL A 100 5.56 0.90 0.12
C VAL A 100 6.08 -0.24 1.00
N ILE A 101 7.26 -0.74 0.66
CA ILE A 101 8.04 -1.64 1.52
C ILE A 101 9.24 -0.87 2.03
N LEU A 102 9.32 -0.68 3.34
CA LEU A 102 10.53 -0.24 4.01
C LEU A 102 11.38 -1.46 4.33
N SER A 103 12.66 -1.43 3.94
CA SER A 103 13.62 -2.50 4.23
C SER A 103 14.85 -1.95 4.92
N ARG A 104 15.62 -2.80 5.60
CA ARG A 104 16.88 -2.35 6.22
C ARG A 104 17.90 -1.83 5.20
N ASN A 105 17.86 -2.36 3.97
CA ASN A 105 18.88 -2.14 2.94
C ASN A 105 18.44 -1.22 1.80
N ARG A 106 17.24 -0.63 1.87
CA ARG A 106 16.67 0.23 0.80
C ARG A 106 16.57 -0.47 -0.55
N GLU A 107 16.01 -1.67 -0.56
CA GLU A 107 15.96 -2.53 -1.75
C GLU A 107 14.66 -2.42 -2.57
N TYR A 108 13.64 -1.69 -2.09
CA TYR A 108 12.32 -1.58 -2.73
C TYR A 108 12.00 -0.18 -3.27
N GLY A 109 12.83 0.28 -4.21
CA GLY A 109 12.59 1.52 -4.95
C GLY A 109 12.85 2.80 -4.15
N VAL A 110 12.53 3.94 -4.75
CA VAL A 110 12.89 5.26 -4.20
C VAL A 110 12.08 5.66 -2.96
N THR A 111 10.96 5.00 -2.71
CA THR A 111 10.08 5.20 -1.55
C THR A 111 10.51 4.40 -0.32
N ASP A 112 11.49 3.50 -0.47
CA ASP A 112 12.10 2.76 0.63
C ASP A 112 13.06 3.67 1.42
N LEU A 113 12.56 4.23 2.51
CA LEU A 113 13.31 5.14 3.38
C LEU A 113 14.31 4.41 4.29
N GLY A 114 14.36 3.09 4.26
CA GLY A 114 15.28 2.31 5.08
C GLY A 114 14.70 1.96 6.45
N SER A 115 15.53 2.10 7.48
CA SER A 115 15.18 1.76 8.86
C SER A 115 14.35 2.82 9.59
N ASP A 116 13.76 3.79 8.88
CA ASP A 116 12.94 4.87 9.45
C ASP A 116 11.50 4.44 9.81
N TRP A 117 11.24 3.15 9.90
CA TRP A 117 9.93 2.59 10.28
C TRP A 117 9.55 2.82 11.75
N TYR A 118 10.43 3.34 12.61
CA TYR A 118 10.17 3.51 14.04
C TYR A 118 8.89 4.31 14.34
N GLN A 119 8.60 5.33 13.52
CA GLN A 119 7.41 6.15 13.71
C GLN A 119 6.11 5.39 13.39
N LEU A 120 6.17 4.47 12.41
CA LEU A 120 5.02 3.64 12.01
C LEU A 120 4.64 2.60 13.08
N LEU A 121 5.62 2.01 13.76
CA LEU A 121 5.34 0.91 14.71
C LEU A 121 5.00 1.40 16.13
N LEU A 122 5.38 2.63 16.50
CA LEU A 122 5.07 3.19 17.84
C LEU A 122 3.61 3.64 18.00
N GLN A 123 2.87 3.81 16.90
CA GLN A 123 1.45 4.19 16.93
C GLN A 123 0.51 3.01 17.15
N SER A 124 1.03 1.77 17.12
CA SER A 124 0.24 0.53 17.17
C SER A 124 0.41 -0.28 18.46
N ALA A 125 1.08 0.29 19.48
CA ALA A 125 1.49 -0.39 20.71
C ALA A 125 0.70 0.06 21.94
#